data_AF-A0A524JS90-F1
#
_entry.id   AF-A0A524JS90-F1
#
_cell.length_a   1.000
_cell.length_b   1.000
_cell.length_c   1.000
_cell.angle_alpha   90.00
_cell.angle_beta   90.00
_cell.angle_gamma   90.00
#
_symmetry.space_group_name_H-M   'P 1'
#
loop_
_entity.id
_entity.type
_entity.pdbx_description
1 polymer ?
#
loop_
_entity_poly.entity_id
_entity_poly.type
_entity_poly.pdbx_seq_one_letter_code
_entity_poly.pdbx_strand_id
1 'polypeptide(L)'
;MLSIREYSELLYESGVRDINVFEKIYPHMLDDVDAVIEWLSGTALIPYFERLPEELHDDFLNTYRKRLQDLYPETPVFFPYQRIFFSAVWPE
;
A
#
# COMPACT_ATOMS: atom_id res chain seq x y z
N MET A 1 -2.29 3.11 -8.29
CA MET A 1 -3.53 3.05 -7.48
C MET A 1 -4.29 4.33 -7.75
N LEU A 2 -5.63 4.28 -7.80
CA LEU A 2 -6.43 5.49 -7.94
C LEU A 2 -6.31 6.35 -6.68
N SER A 3 -6.23 7.66 -6.86
CA SER A 3 -6.29 8.69 -5.83
C SER A 3 -7.70 8.81 -5.25
N ILE A 4 -7.81 9.45 -4.08
CA ILE A 4 -9.10 9.75 -3.47
C ILE A 4 -10.03 10.55 -4.42
N ARG A 5 -9.44 11.45 -5.23
CA ARG A 5 -10.14 12.23 -6.23
C ARG A 5 -10.70 11.34 -7.34
N GLU A 6 -9.87 10.48 -7.91
CA GLU A 6 -10.28 9.56 -8.98
C GLU A 6 -11.38 8.60 -8.50
N TYR A 7 -11.29 8.09 -7.27
CA TYR A 7 -12.38 7.30 -6.67
C TYR A 7 -13.68 8.10 -6.55
N SER A 8 -13.59 9.37 -6.14
CA SER A 8 -14.77 10.24 -6.00
C SER A 8 -15.43 10.53 -7.35
N GLU A 9 -14.63 10.80 -8.38
CA GLU A 9 -15.09 11.05 -9.75
C GLU A 9 -15.76 9.80 -10.34
N LEU A 10 -15.14 8.61 -10.20
CA LEU A 10 -15.75 7.35 -10.66
C LEU A 10 -17.08 7.02 -9.97
N LEU A 11 -17.19 7.27 -8.66
CA LEU A 11 -18.45 7.08 -7.94
C LEU A 11 -19.52 8.03 -8.47
N TYR A 12 -19.17 9.30 -8.66
CA TYR A 12 -20.11 10.29 -9.22
C TYR A 12 -20.59 9.89 -10.63
N GLU A 13 -19.66 9.48 -11.50
CA GLU A 13 -19.98 9.03 -12.87
C GLU A 13 -20.83 7.76 -12.91
N SER A 14 -20.79 6.94 -11.86
CA SER A 14 -21.61 5.73 -11.71
C SER A 14 -23.07 6.02 -11.35
N GLY A 15 -23.43 7.29 -11.09
CA GLY A 15 -24.80 7.71 -10.79
C GLY A 15 -25.28 7.42 -9.35
N VAL A 16 -24.40 6.99 -8.46
CA VAL A 16 -24.70 6.79 -7.03
C VAL A 16 -24.86 8.13 -6.29
N ARG A 17 -25.59 8.11 -5.19
CA ARG A 17 -25.88 9.28 -4.33
C ARG A 17 -25.20 9.15 -2.97
N ASP A 18 -25.26 10.22 -2.18
CA ASP A 18 -24.73 10.29 -0.81
C ASP A 18 -23.28 9.80 -0.69
N ILE A 19 -22.45 10.22 -1.66
CA ILE A 19 -21.05 9.83 -1.77
C ILE A 19 -20.28 10.43 -0.59
N ASN A 20 -19.64 9.56 0.18
CA ASN A 20 -18.63 9.92 1.17
C ASN A 20 -17.34 9.22 0.80
N VAL A 21 -16.25 9.99 0.65
CA VAL A 21 -14.91 9.44 0.41
C VAL A 21 -13.95 10.14 1.36
N PHE A 22 -13.14 9.36 2.06
CA PHE A 22 -12.10 9.90 2.93
C PHE A 22 -10.87 8.99 2.92
N GLU A 23 -9.77 9.54 3.42
CA GLU A 23 -8.52 8.82 3.58
C GLU A 23 -8.12 8.79 5.04
N LYS A 24 -7.54 7.66 5.44
CA LYS A 24 -6.99 7.48 6.78
C LYS A 24 -5.61 6.84 6.68
N ILE A 25 -4.65 7.45 7.39
CA ILE A 25 -3.33 6.86 7.61
C ILE A 25 -3.38 6.09 8.92
N TYR A 26 -3.07 4.80 8.86
CA TYR A 26 -2.83 3.96 10.03
C TYR A 26 -1.32 3.91 10.26
N PRO A 27 -0.80 4.55 11.32
CA PRO A 27 0.63 4.56 11.57
C PRO A 27 1.07 3.20 12.11
N HIS A 28 2.11 2.64 11.49
CA HIS A 28 2.82 1.48 12.02
C HIS A 28 4.24 1.92 12.41
N MET A 29 4.60 1.70 13.67
CA MET A 29 5.98 1.83 14.13
C MET A 29 6.61 0.44 14.00
N LEU A 30 7.56 0.31 13.09
CA LEU A 30 8.28 -0.94 12.83
C LEU A 30 9.73 -0.79 13.32
N ASP A 31 10.30 -1.87 13.85
CA ASP A 31 11.60 -1.79 14.51
C ASP A 31 12.71 -1.36 13.55
N ASP A 32 12.68 -1.89 12.33
CA ASP A 32 13.67 -1.62 11.28
C ASP A 32 13.11 -1.90 9.87
N VAL A 33 13.99 -1.83 8.87
CA VAL A 33 13.67 -2.11 7.46
C VAL A 33 13.30 -3.58 7.22
N ASP A 34 13.88 -4.53 7.96
CA ASP A 34 13.53 -5.94 7.79
C ASP A 34 12.11 -6.22 8.27
N ALA A 35 11.67 -5.57 9.35
CA ALA A 35 10.27 -5.58 9.80
C ALA A 35 9.31 -4.99 8.74
N VAL A 36 9.73 -3.97 7.98
CA VAL A 36 8.95 -3.44 6.83
C VAL A 36 8.84 -4.49 5.72
N ILE A 37 9.94 -5.17 5.38
CA ILE A 37 9.93 -6.21 4.34
C ILE A 37 9.04 -7.37 4.74
N GLU A 38 9.11 -7.82 5.99
CA GLU A 38 8.24 -8.88 6.51
C GLU A 38 6.75 -8.49 6.40
N TRP A 39 6.40 -7.28 6.83
CA TRP A 39 5.05 -6.75 6.70
C TRP A 39 4.54 -6.72 5.24
N LEU A 40 5.42 -6.32 4.31
CA LEU A 40 5.10 -6.29 2.87
C LEU A 40 5.08 -7.68 2.21
N SER A 41 5.79 -8.65 2.78
CA SER A 41 5.84 -10.04 2.29
C SER A 41 4.48 -10.72 2.40
N GLY A 42 3.71 -10.43 3.45
CA GLY A 42 2.34 -10.92 3.62
C GLY A 42 1.28 -10.20 2.77
N THR A 43 1.66 -9.20 1.98
CA THR A 43 0.69 -8.37 1.23
C THR A 43 1.16 -8.06 -0.19
N ALA A 44 2.06 -7.09 -0.34
CA ALA A 44 2.41 -6.50 -1.62
C ALA A 44 3.44 -7.30 -2.44
N LEU A 45 4.29 -8.10 -1.79
CA LEU A 45 5.36 -8.83 -2.49
C LEU A 45 4.92 -10.18 -3.07
N ILE A 46 3.81 -10.74 -2.60
CA ILE A 46 3.24 -12.01 -3.10
C ILE A 46 3.19 -12.06 -4.64
N PRO A 47 2.54 -11.12 -5.35
CA PRO A 47 2.43 -11.20 -6.80
C PRO A 47 3.77 -11.08 -7.53
N TYR A 48 4.82 -10.52 -6.90
CA TYR A 48 6.17 -10.45 -7.47
C TYR A 48 6.83 -11.82 -7.43
N PHE A 49 6.81 -12.48 -6.27
CA PHE A 49 7.43 -13.81 -6.11
C PHE A 49 6.68 -14.91 -6.85
N GLU A 50 5.37 -14.76 -7.08
CA GLU A 50 4.61 -15.66 -7.97
C GLU A 50 5.06 -15.60 -9.44
N ARG A 51 5.64 -14.46 -9.88
CA ARG A 51 5.98 -14.21 -11.29
C ARG A 51 7.48 -14.24 -11.55
N LEU A 52 8.30 -14.03 -10.52
CA LEU A 52 9.74 -14.00 -10.61
C LEU A 52 10.30 -15.42 -10.47
N PRO A 53 11.26 -15.86 -11.33
CA PRO A 53 11.99 -17.10 -11.11
C PRO A 53 12.61 -17.16 -9.72
N GLU A 54 12.53 -18.31 -9.05
CA GLU A 54 13.00 -18.52 -7.67
C GLU A 54 14.47 -18.11 -7.47
N GLU A 55 15.30 -18.37 -8.49
CA GLU A 55 16.72 -18.01 -8.55
C GLU A 55 16.99 -16.51 -8.36
N LEU A 56 16.00 -15.65 -8.66
CA LEU A 56 16.12 -14.19 -8.58
C LEU A 56 15.51 -13.60 -7.31
N HIS A 57 14.89 -14.41 -6.45
CA HIS A 57 14.17 -13.91 -5.26
C HIS A 57 15.12 -13.23 -4.28
N ASP A 58 16.28 -13.84 -4.00
CA ASP A 58 17.28 -13.30 -3.07
C ASP A 58 17.88 -11.98 -3.59
N ASP A 59 18.22 -11.92 -4.88
CA ASP A 59 18.73 -10.69 -5.50
C ASP A 59 17.71 -9.56 -5.49
N PHE A 60 16.44 -9.90 -5.71
CA PHE A 60 15.32 -8.96 -5.59
C PHE A 60 15.19 -8.43 -4.17
N LEU A 61 15.16 -9.30 -3.16
CA LEU A 61 15.05 -8.91 -1.75
C LEU A 61 16.24 -8.07 -1.30
N ASN A 62 17.46 -8.41 -1.71
CA ASN A 62 18.66 -7.64 -1.38
C ASN A 62 18.62 -6.23 -1.98
N THR A 63 18.18 -6.12 -3.23
CA THR A 63 18.02 -4.82 -3.89
C THR A 63 16.90 -4.01 -3.25
N TYR A 64 15.78 -4.66 -2.92
CA TYR A 64 14.63 -4.04 -2.28
C TYR A 64 14.98 -3.51 -0.88
N ARG A 65 15.69 -4.30 -0.08
CA ARG A 65 16.18 -3.91 1.25
C ARG A 65 17.07 -2.68 1.21
N LYS A 66 18.06 -2.64 0.32
CA LYS A 66 18.95 -1.47 0.18
C LYS A 66 18.16 -0.19 -0.12
N ARG A 67 17.19 -0.26 -1.04
CA ARG A 67 16.33 0.88 -1.37
C ARG A 67 15.47 1.32 -0.19
N LEU A 68 14.98 0.38 0.61
CA LEU A 68 14.23 0.71 1.83
C LEU A 68 15.11 1.32 2.91
N GLN A 69 16.37 0.90 3.05
CA GLN A 69 17.34 1.53 3.95
C GLN A 69 17.65 2.97 3.54
N ASP A 70 17.76 3.24 2.25
CA ASP A 70 17.95 4.62 1.75
C ASP A 70 16.70 5.49 2.02
N LEU A 71 15.50 4.91 1.93
CA LEU A 71 14.23 5.62 2.15
C LEU A 71 13.93 5.82 3.65
N TYR A 72 14.30 4.85 4.48
CA TYR A 72 14.07 4.81 5.92
C TYR A 72 15.42 4.63 6.65
N PRO A 73 16.27 5.68 6.69
CA PRO A 73 17.61 5.57 7.27
C PRO A 73 17.60 5.46 8.79
N GLU A 74 16.51 5.87 9.44
CA GLU A 74 16.37 5.93 10.90
C GLU A 74 15.45 4.84 11.45
N THR A 75 15.74 4.38 12.66
CA THR A 75 14.92 3.42 13.41
C THR A 75 14.38 4.05 14.71
N PRO A 76 13.12 3.78 15.10
CA PRO A 76 12.15 2.91 14.43
C PRO A 76 11.58 3.53 13.14
N VAL A 77 11.18 2.67 12.19
CA VAL A 77 10.60 3.08 10.92
C VAL A 77 9.13 3.46 11.11
N PHE A 78 8.78 4.69 10.75
CA PHE A 78 7.38 5.11 10.63
C PHE A 78 6.83 4.71 9.26
N PHE A 79 5.94 3.71 9.24
CA PHE A 79 5.30 3.21 8.03
C PHE A 79 3.84 3.70 7.93
N PRO A 80 3.54 4.72 7.09
CA PRO A 80 2.21 5.30 6.98
C PRO A 80 1.30 4.46 6.08
N TYR A 81 0.55 3.53 6.67
CA TYR A 81 -0.35 2.67 5.91
C TYR A 81 -1.65 3.41 5.54
N GLN A 82 -1.65 3.96 4.33
CA GLN A 82 -2.72 4.79 3.78
C GLN A 82 -3.89 3.95 3.26
N ARG A 83 -5.12 4.31 3.62
CA ARG A 83 -6.35 3.63 3.20
C ARG A 83 -7.39 4.65 2.77
N ILE A 84 -7.93 4.47 1.56
CA ILE A 84 -9.10 5.19 1.07
C ILE A 84 -10.34 4.39 1.43
N PHE A 85 -11.31 5.04 2.04
CA PHE A 85 -12.63 4.50 2.33
C PHE A 85 -13.68 5.29 1.56
N PHE A 86 -14.71 4.59 1.09
CA PHE A 86 -15.85 5.24 0.46
C PHE A 86 -17.16 4.53 0.80
N SER A 87 -18.25 5.29 0.78
CA SER A 87 -19.62 4.79 0.82
C SER A 87 -20.50 5.61 -0.13
N ALA A 88 -21.50 4.97 -0.72
CA ALA A 88 -22.49 5.61 -1.56
C ALA A 88 -23.78 4.76 -1.58
N VAL A 89 -24.86 5.34 -2.07
CA VAL A 89 -26.18 4.72 -2.18
C VAL A 89 -26.57 4.61 -3.64
N TRP A 90 -26.98 3.42 -4.09
CA TRP A 90 -27.55 3.28 -5.44
C TRP A 90 -28.87 4.04 -5.54
N PRO A 91 -29.12 4.78 -6.62
CA PRO A 91 -30.45 5.35 -6.85
C PRO A 91 -31.47 4.22 -6.95
N GLU A 92 -32.62 4.43 -6.32
CA GLU A 92 -33.81 3.56 -6.48
C GLU A 92 -34.22 3.39 -7.94
#